data_AF-A0A920MG46-F1
#
_entry.id   AF-A0A920MG46-F1
#
_cell.length_a   1.000
_cell.length_b   1.000
_cell.length_c   1.000
_cell.angle_alpha   90.00
_cell.angle_beta   90.00
_cell.angle_gamma   90.00
#
_symmetry.space_group_name_H-M   'P 1'
#
loop_
_entity.id
_entity.type
_entity.pdbx_description
1 polymer ?
#
loop_
_entity_poly.entity_id
_entity_poly.type
_entity_poly.pdbx_seq_one_letter_code
_entity_poly.pdbx_strand_id
1 'polypeptide(L)'
;MKMVNLKCCEIHELKNNKIIESYILIDLIDLLIQIGLNPLKTSRGSEGSWLSPINTDGVNFFEKDMQVSKASLEQSLIMQRSLNIKPELEVSSDKDLKERLINHPQNDYWHDKMVWYGPSGIGTARTLEGFVDDHQLPFRKTFKERNYWKLGHYCELGDGKFSF
;
A
#
# COMPACT_ATOMS: atom_id res chain seq x y z
N MET A 1 1.05 -27.03 -19.30
CA MET A 1 0.21 -25.86 -18.96
C MET A 1 0.72 -25.31 -17.64
N LYS A 2 0.99 -24.00 -17.52
CA LYS A 2 1.48 -23.40 -16.27
C LYS A 2 0.29 -22.79 -15.53
N MET A 3 0.12 -23.12 -14.26
CA MET A 3 -0.85 -22.47 -13.38
C MET A 3 -0.35 -21.07 -13.03
N VAL A 4 -1.25 -20.09 -13.03
CA VAL A 4 -0.97 -18.71 -12.62
C VAL A 4 -2.01 -18.26 -11.59
N ASN A 5 -1.60 -17.38 -10.69
CA ASN A 5 -2.48 -16.73 -9.71
C ASN A 5 -2.69 -15.27 -10.12
N LEU A 6 -3.93 -14.79 -10.10
CA LEU A 6 -4.20 -13.38 -10.33
C LEU A 6 -4.41 -12.69 -8.98
N LYS A 7 -3.55 -11.72 -8.65
CA LYS A 7 -3.76 -10.86 -7.49
C LYS A 7 -4.68 -9.71 -7.88
N CYS A 8 -5.74 -9.51 -7.12
CA CYS A 8 -6.61 -8.35 -7.26
C CYS A 8 -7.06 -7.81 -5.90
N CYS A 9 -7.48 -6.55 -5.91
CA CYS A 9 -8.23 -5.90 -4.84
C CYS A 9 -9.53 -5.39 -5.45
N GLU A 10 -10.66 -5.70 -4.81
CA GLU A 10 -11.99 -5.35 -5.31
C GLU A 10 -12.79 -4.65 -4.21
N ILE A 11 -13.46 -3.56 -4.58
CA ILE A 11 -14.39 -2.83 -3.71
C ILE A 11 -15.70 -2.67 -4.47
N HIS A 12 -16.82 -3.01 -3.83
CA HIS A 12 -18.14 -3.00 -4.46
C HIS A 12 -19.10 -2.09 -3.69
N GLU A 13 -19.80 -1.21 -4.39
CA GLU A 13 -20.91 -0.46 -3.80
C GLU A 13 -22.20 -1.28 -3.90
N LEU A 14 -22.91 -1.43 -2.77
CA LEU A 14 -24.18 -2.13 -2.72
C LEU A 14 -25.36 -1.17 -2.53
N LYS A 15 -26.42 -1.38 -3.31
CA LYS A 15 -27.72 -0.71 -3.15
C LYS A 15 -28.86 -1.69 -3.37
N ASN A 16 -29.81 -1.74 -2.45
CA ASN A 16 -30.96 -2.67 -2.49
C ASN A 16 -30.53 -4.13 -2.71
N ASN A 17 -29.51 -4.60 -1.98
CA ASN A 17 -28.91 -5.95 -2.08
C ASN A 17 -28.37 -6.31 -3.48
N LYS A 18 -27.99 -5.31 -4.28
CA LYS A 18 -27.32 -5.50 -5.58
C LYS A 18 -26.04 -4.68 -5.63
N ILE A 19 -25.03 -5.21 -6.31
CA ILE A 19 -23.83 -4.45 -6.66
C ILE A 19 -24.22 -3.44 -7.75
N ILE A 20 -23.95 -2.16 -7.50
CA ILE A 20 -24.21 -1.09 -8.47
C ILE A 20 -22.92 -0.52 -9.09
N GLU A 21 -21.80 -0.67 -8.41
CA GLU A 21 -20.49 -0.24 -8.89
C GLU A 21 -19.39 -1.17 -8.34
N SER A 22 -18.29 -1.31 -9.07
CA SER A 22 -17.13 -2.09 -8.65
C SER A 22 -15.83 -1.44 -9.11
N TYR A 23 -14.89 -1.30 -8.18
CA TYR A 23 -13.52 -0.88 -8.42
C TYR A 23 -12.62 -2.11 -8.27
N ILE A 24 -11.89 -2.46 -9.32
CA ILE A 24 -11.04 -3.65 -9.36
C ILE A 24 -9.63 -3.22 -9.74
N LEU A 25 -8.67 -3.44 -8.85
CA LEU A 25 -7.25 -3.26 -9.09
C LEU A 25 -6.63 -4.64 -9.35
N ILE A 26 -6.02 -4.80 -10.52
CA ILE A 26 -5.42 -6.07 -10.96
C ILE A 26 -3.91 -5.90 -11.05
N ASP A 27 -3.15 -6.81 -10.42
CA ASP A 27 -1.70 -6.85 -10.59
C ASP A 27 -1.32 -7.51 -11.91
N LEU A 28 -1.43 -6.74 -12.99
CA LEU A 28 -1.07 -7.19 -14.34
C LEU A 28 0.43 -7.51 -14.45
N ILE A 29 1.28 -6.81 -13.68
CA ILE A 29 2.72 -7.03 -13.72
C ILE A 29 3.07 -8.40 -13.14
N ASP A 30 2.46 -8.80 -12.04
CA ASP A 30 2.62 -10.13 -11.46
C ASP A 30 2.19 -11.22 -12.46
N LEU A 31 1.05 -11.03 -13.14
CA LEU A 31 0.59 -11.95 -14.18
C LEU A 31 1.62 -12.09 -15.31
N LEU A 32 2.13 -10.97 -15.81
CA LEU A 32 3.14 -10.95 -16.87
C LEU A 32 4.44 -11.65 -16.44
N ILE A 33 4.89 -11.42 -15.20
CA ILE A 33 6.06 -12.11 -14.62
C ILE A 33 5.80 -13.62 -14.55
N GLN A 34 4.63 -14.06 -14.09
CA GLN A 34 4.29 -15.48 -13.97
C GLN A 34 4.31 -16.22 -15.31
N ILE A 35 3.94 -15.55 -16.41
CA ILE A 35 3.98 -16.11 -17.77
C ILE A 35 5.29 -15.89 -18.51
N GLY A 36 6.31 -15.30 -17.86
CA GLY A 36 7.64 -15.09 -18.44
C GLY A 36 7.75 -13.87 -19.36
N LEU A 37 6.78 -12.95 -19.32
CA LEU A 37 6.74 -11.72 -20.11
C LEU A 37 7.02 -10.48 -19.25
N ASN A 38 8.01 -10.54 -18.34
CA ASN A 38 8.30 -9.42 -17.44
C ASN A 38 8.73 -8.16 -18.23
N PRO A 39 7.93 -7.07 -18.21
CA PRO A 39 8.25 -5.85 -18.95
C PRO A 39 9.18 -4.91 -18.16
N LEU A 40 9.46 -5.21 -16.89
CA LEU A 40 10.21 -4.37 -15.98
C LEU A 40 11.60 -4.95 -15.68
N LYS A 41 12.47 -4.10 -15.13
CA LYS A 41 13.70 -4.58 -14.47
C LYS A 41 13.32 -5.34 -13.19
N THR A 42 14.28 -6.09 -12.65
CA THR A 42 14.13 -6.75 -11.35
C THR A 42 13.69 -5.74 -10.29
N SER A 43 12.67 -6.12 -9.53
CA SER A 43 12.11 -5.34 -8.44
C SER A 43 13.14 -5.10 -7.34
N ARG A 44 13.00 -3.97 -6.65
CA ARG A 44 13.86 -3.63 -5.50
C ARG A 44 13.46 -4.42 -4.26
N GLY A 45 12.16 -4.51 -4.00
CA GLY A 45 11.61 -5.39 -2.97
C GLY A 45 11.50 -6.84 -3.44
N SER A 46 11.24 -7.73 -2.49
CA SER A 46 11.07 -9.16 -2.78
C SER A 46 9.74 -9.43 -3.48
N GLU A 47 9.80 -10.12 -4.62
CA GLU A 47 8.61 -10.62 -5.31
C GLU A 47 8.02 -11.85 -4.62
N GLY A 48 6.71 -12.00 -4.66
CA GLY A 48 6.01 -13.14 -4.08
C GLY A 48 4.54 -12.86 -3.80
N SER A 49 3.87 -13.83 -3.17
CA SER A 49 2.52 -13.65 -2.67
C SER A 49 2.52 -12.87 -1.36
N TRP A 50 1.51 -12.02 -1.17
CA TRP A 50 1.29 -11.37 0.10
C TRP A 50 0.91 -12.41 1.17
N LEU A 51 1.43 -12.23 2.38
CA LEU A 51 0.98 -13.02 3.51
C LEU A 51 -0.36 -12.48 3.98
N SER A 52 -1.26 -13.36 4.42
CA SER A 52 -2.42 -12.94 5.19
C SER A 52 -1.97 -12.20 6.46
N PRO A 53 -2.83 -11.35 7.05
CA PRO A 53 -2.57 -10.77 8.36
C PRO A 53 -2.10 -11.83 9.35
N ILE A 54 -1.14 -11.51 10.21
CA ILE A 54 -0.50 -12.50 11.11
C ILE A 54 -1.50 -13.22 12.03
N ASN A 55 -2.58 -12.52 12.39
CA ASN A 55 -3.65 -13.06 13.22
C ASN A 55 -4.70 -13.84 12.41
N THR A 56 -4.58 -13.87 11.08
CA THR A 56 -5.52 -14.50 10.14
C THR A 56 -6.97 -14.03 10.29
N ASP A 57 -7.17 -12.83 10.86
CA ASP A 57 -8.48 -12.24 11.19
C ASP A 57 -8.95 -11.21 10.16
N GLY A 58 -8.40 -11.25 8.94
CA GLY A 58 -8.70 -10.31 7.85
C GLY A 58 -10.03 -10.53 7.12
N VAL A 59 -10.82 -11.53 7.51
CA VAL A 59 -12.17 -11.77 6.96
C VAL A 59 -13.20 -11.36 8.01
N ASN A 60 -13.89 -10.26 7.76
CA ASN A 60 -14.98 -9.78 8.60
C ASN A 60 -16.28 -9.67 7.81
N PHE A 61 -17.31 -10.42 8.23
CA PHE A 61 -18.63 -10.35 7.59
C PHE A 61 -19.55 -9.32 8.25
N PHE A 62 -19.30 -9.01 9.52
CA PHE A 62 -20.14 -8.13 10.33
C PHE A 62 -19.27 -7.34 11.30
N GLU A 63 -19.24 -6.02 11.14
CA GLU A 63 -18.55 -5.15 12.09
C GLU A 63 -19.15 -5.35 13.50
N LYS A 64 -18.27 -5.62 14.46
CA LYS A 64 -18.62 -5.85 15.86
C LYS A 64 -18.54 -4.57 16.68
N ASP A 65 -17.61 -3.68 16.35
CA ASP A 65 -17.41 -2.41 17.04
C ASP A 65 -17.00 -1.31 16.05
N MET A 66 -17.97 -0.46 15.72
CA MET A 66 -17.78 0.68 14.82
C MET A 66 -16.74 1.69 15.32
N GLN A 67 -16.45 1.76 16.62
CA GLN A 67 -15.41 2.65 17.13
C GLN A 67 -14.02 2.16 16.74
N VAL A 68 -13.80 0.84 16.66
CA VAL A 68 -12.53 0.26 16.23
C VAL A 68 -12.28 0.54 14.75
N SER A 69 -13.29 0.31 13.90
CA SER A 69 -13.17 0.60 12.45
C SER A 69 -13.00 2.10 12.19
N LYS A 70 -13.66 2.97 12.96
CA LYS A 70 -13.43 4.40 12.88
C LYS A 70 -11.99 4.77 13.25
N ALA A 71 -11.47 4.21 14.33
CA ALA A 71 -10.10 4.49 14.78
C ALA A 71 -9.04 3.99 13.79
N SER A 72 -9.21 2.79 13.22
CA SER A 72 -8.29 2.26 12.21
C SER A 72 -8.30 3.08 10.93
N LEU A 73 -9.49 3.52 10.47
CA LEU A 73 -9.62 4.44 9.34
C LEU A 73 -8.96 5.78 9.62
N GLU A 74 -9.22 6.38 10.78
CA GLU A 74 -8.60 7.66 11.17
C GLU A 74 -7.07 7.58 11.19
N GLN A 75 -6.51 6.48 11.72
CA GLN A 75 -5.06 6.25 11.70
C GLN A 75 -4.51 6.18 10.26
N SER A 76 -5.11 5.36 9.39
CA SER A 76 -4.71 5.24 7.99
C SER A 76 -4.78 6.57 7.25
N LEU A 77 -5.84 7.35 7.48
CA LEU A 77 -5.99 8.68 6.90
C LEU A 77 -4.93 9.65 7.41
N ILE A 78 -4.56 9.63 8.70
CA ILE A 78 -3.47 10.47 9.20
C ILE A 78 -2.14 10.13 8.50
N MET A 79 -1.82 8.83 8.41
CA MET A 79 -0.62 8.37 7.71
C MET A 79 -0.65 8.78 6.23
N GLN A 80 -1.77 8.60 5.53
CA GLN A 80 -1.95 8.99 4.14
C GLN A 80 -1.78 10.50 3.93
N ARG A 81 -2.39 11.31 4.78
CA ARG A 81 -2.33 12.77 4.69
C ARG A 81 -0.91 13.28 4.87
N SER A 82 -0.15 12.63 5.75
CA SER A 82 1.27 12.96 5.96
C SER A 82 2.10 12.78 4.68
N LEU A 83 1.68 11.97 3.71
CA LEU A 83 2.42 11.74 2.45
C LEU A 83 2.52 13.00 1.57
N ASN A 84 1.73 14.04 1.84
CA ASN A 84 1.86 15.34 1.19
C ASN A 84 3.02 16.19 1.74
N ILE A 85 3.72 15.73 2.78
CA ILE A 85 5.02 16.26 3.16
C ILE A 85 6.04 15.76 2.13
N LYS A 86 6.75 16.69 1.48
CA LYS A 86 7.58 16.44 0.30
C LYS A 86 9.05 16.81 0.53
N PRO A 87 9.77 16.10 1.43
CA PRO A 87 11.16 16.42 1.74
C PRO A 87 12.07 16.33 0.50
N GLU A 88 11.70 15.55 -0.52
CA GLU A 88 12.44 15.43 -1.79
C GLU A 88 12.49 16.72 -2.64
N LEU A 89 11.70 17.74 -2.27
CA LEU A 89 11.73 19.07 -2.86
C LEU A 89 12.63 20.04 -2.06
N GLU A 90 12.98 19.67 -0.84
CA GLU A 90 13.73 20.51 0.12
C GLU A 90 15.20 20.11 0.20
N VAL A 91 15.52 18.84 -0.04
CA VAL A 91 16.88 18.29 0.04
C VAL A 91 17.36 17.76 -1.31
N SER A 92 18.66 17.83 -1.53
CA SER A 92 19.30 17.41 -2.78
C SER A 92 20.07 16.09 -2.68
N SER A 93 20.43 15.64 -1.47
CA SER A 93 21.19 14.40 -1.27
C SER A 93 20.28 13.22 -0.90
N ASP A 94 20.62 12.03 -1.41
CA ASP A 94 19.90 10.79 -1.09
C ASP A 94 20.00 10.44 0.40
N LYS A 95 21.13 10.79 1.03
CA LYS A 95 21.36 10.56 2.46
C LYS A 95 20.39 11.39 3.31
N ASP A 96 20.30 12.68 3.04
CA ASP A 96 19.41 13.59 3.78
C ASP A 96 17.94 13.24 3.51
N LEU A 97 17.61 12.85 2.27
CA LEU A 97 16.26 12.41 1.94
C LEU A 97 15.88 11.13 2.69
N LYS A 98 16.77 10.13 2.74
CA LYS A 98 16.55 8.91 3.53
C LYS A 98 16.31 9.26 5.00
N GLU A 99 17.12 10.12 5.59
CA GLU A 99 16.95 10.55 6.99
C GLU A 99 15.58 11.23 7.22
N ARG A 100 15.14 12.10 6.30
CA ARG A 100 13.81 12.73 6.37
C ARG A 100 12.66 11.73 6.22
N LEU A 101 12.83 10.69 5.40
CA LEU A 101 11.80 9.66 5.19
C LEU A 101 11.70 8.70 6.38
N ILE A 102 12.82 8.36 7.02
CA ILE A 102 12.86 7.58 8.26
C ILE A 102 12.15 8.34 9.39
N ASN A 103 12.40 9.64 9.50
CA ASN A 103 11.79 10.51 10.51
C ASN A 103 10.46 11.15 10.04
N HIS A 104 9.84 10.61 8.99
CA HIS A 104 8.56 11.11 8.50
C HIS A 104 7.45 10.84 9.52
N PRO A 105 6.40 11.68 9.67
CA PRO A 105 5.37 11.49 10.71
C PRO A 105 4.65 10.13 10.70
N GLN A 106 4.61 9.45 9.55
CA GLN A 106 4.09 8.08 9.44
C GLN A 106 4.85 7.06 10.33
N ASN A 107 6.11 7.36 10.70
CA ASN A 107 6.97 6.51 11.52
C ASN A 107 6.31 6.15 12.86
N ASP A 108 5.59 7.09 13.46
CA ASP A 108 4.95 6.91 14.77
C ASP A 108 3.87 5.82 14.78
N TYR A 109 3.41 5.38 13.61
CA TYR A 109 2.36 4.38 13.43
C TYR A 109 2.88 3.01 13.00
N TRP A 110 4.15 2.92 12.59
CA TRP A 110 4.72 1.65 12.14
C TRP A 110 5.30 0.87 13.30
N HIS A 111 4.87 -0.38 13.44
CA HIS A 111 5.53 -1.32 14.33
C HIS A 111 6.94 -1.66 13.81
N ASP A 112 7.93 -1.87 14.69
CA ASP A 112 9.32 -2.20 14.32
C ASP A 112 9.45 -3.40 13.36
N LYS A 113 8.47 -4.32 13.44
CA LYS A 113 8.35 -5.53 12.62
C LYS A 113 7.37 -5.40 11.46
N MET A 114 7.00 -4.18 11.05
CA MET A 114 6.11 -3.96 9.92
C MET A 114 6.62 -4.67 8.67
N VAL A 115 5.67 -5.10 7.83
CA VAL A 115 5.95 -5.60 6.48
C VAL A 115 5.08 -4.79 5.53
N TRP A 116 5.72 -4.22 4.51
CA TRP A 116 5.06 -3.46 3.48
C TRP A 116 4.96 -4.32 2.23
N TYR A 117 3.76 -4.41 1.68
CA TYR A 117 3.47 -5.22 0.50
C TYR A 117 3.07 -4.28 -0.65
N GLY A 118 3.87 -4.28 -1.71
CA GLY A 118 3.55 -3.58 -2.96
C GLY A 118 3.01 -4.52 -4.03
N PRO A 119 2.47 -3.96 -5.13
CA PRO A 119 2.29 -4.70 -6.36
C PRO A 119 3.63 -5.18 -6.92
N SER A 120 3.59 -6.18 -7.79
CA SER A 120 4.77 -6.66 -8.50
C SER A 120 5.41 -5.56 -9.36
N GLY A 121 6.74 -5.63 -9.47
CA GLY A 121 7.57 -4.54 -9.98
C GLY A 121 8.10 -3.61 -8.88
N ILE A 122 7.43 -3.56 -7.72
CA ILE A 122 7.95 -2.91 -6.51
C ILE A 122 8.41 -3.95 -5.51
N GLY A 123 7.55 -4.93 -5.20
CA GLY A 123 7.82 -6.03 -4.28
C GLY A 123 7.48 -5.73 -2.82
N THR A 124 8.01 -6.55 -1.92
CA THR A 124 7.77 -6.54 -0.48
C THR A 124 9.02 -6.12 0.28
N ALA A 125 8.85 -5.32 1.33
CA ALA A 125 9.93 -4.88 2.21
C ALA A 125 9.57 -5.10 3.69
N ARG A 126 10.58 -5.41 4.51
CA ARG A 126 10.45 -5.56 5.96
C ARG A 126 11.12 -4.38 6.65
N THR A 127 10.54 -3.96 7.78
CA THR A 127 10.92 -2.76 8.55
C THR A 127 10.69 -1.46 7.78
N LEU A 128 10.60 -0.35 8.53
CA LEU A 128 10.50 0.98 7.92
C LEU A 128 11.74 1.30 7.06
N GLU A 129 12.93 0.90 7.51
CA GLU A 129 14.16 1.14 6.75
C GLU A 129 14.15 0.41 5.40
N GLY A 130 13.79 -0.87 5.37
CA GLY A 130 13.68 -1.61 4.11
C GLY A 130 12.63 -1.00 3.19
N PHE A 131 11.49 -0.58 3.74
CA PHE A 131 10.47 0.13 2.97
C PHE A 131 10.98 1.46 2.39
N VAL A 132 11.78 2.21 3.14
CA VAL A 132 12.39 3.45 2.65
C VAL A 132 13.39 3.17 1.53
N ASP A 133 14.27 2.18 1.71
CA ASP A 133 15.36 1.87 0.77
C ASP A 133 14.85 1.28 -0.56
N ASP A 134 13.85 0.39 -0.48
CA ASP A 134 13.36 -0.36 -1.64
C ASP A 134 12.16 0.30 -2.31
N HIS A 135 11.39 1.13 -1.60
CA HIS A 135 10.21 1.80 -2.16
C HIS A 135 10.21 3.32 -2.00
N GLN A 136 10.16 3.87 -0.78
CA GLN A 136 9.83 5.30 -0.64
C GLN A 136 10.89 6.21 -1.25
N LEU A 137 12.18 5.98 -0.97
CA LEU A 137 13.25 6.81 -1.50
C LEU A 137 13.25 6.86 -3.04
N PRO A 138 13.29 5.72 -3.78
CA PRO A 138 13.23 5.77 -5.24
C PRO A 138 11.89 6.35 -5.75
N PHE A 139 10.76 6.00 -5.14
CA PHE A 139 9.45 6.50 -5.55
C PHE A 139 9.36 8.04 -5.43
N ARG A 140 9.79 8.60 -4.30
CA ARG A 140 9.77 10.04 -4.04
C ARG A 140 10.67 10.81 -5.01
N LYS A 141 11.84 10.25 -5.35
CA LYS A 141 12.76 10.84 -6.33
C LYS A 141 12.17 10.90 -7.74
N THR A 142 11.43 9.86 -8.13
CA THR A 142 10.86 9.74 -9.48
C THR A 142 9.57 10.55 -9.63
N PHE A 143 8.66 10.48 -8.66
CA PHE A 143 7.32 11.05 -8.75
C PHE A 143 7.18 12.32 -7.89
N LYS A 144 7.97 13.36 -8.20
CA LYS A 144 8.01 14.62 -7.44
C LYS A 144 6.70 15.43 -7.55
N GLU A 145 6.07 15.39 -8.71
CA GLU A 145 4.84 16.15 -9.02
C GLU A 145 3.55 15.49 -8.51
N ARG A 146 3.65 14.37 -7.78
CA ARG A 146 2.47 13.65 -7.29
C ARG A 146 1.58 14.55 -6.42
N ASN A 147 0.28 14.41 -6.60
CA ASN A 147 -0.73 15.09 -5.79
C ASN A 147 -1.83 14.11 -5.42
N TYR A 148 -1.74 13.58 -4.20
CA TYR A 148 -2.66 12.57 -3.69
C TYR A 148 -4.08 13.12 -3.49
N TRP A 149 -4.25 14.42 -3.33
CA TRP A 149 -5.57 15.04 -3.17
C TRP A 149 -6.31 15.21 -4.50
N LYS A 150 -5.58 15.30 -5.60
CA LYS A 150 -6.17 15.36 -6.95
C LYS A 150 -6.48 13.98 -7.52
N LEU A 151 -5.63 12.99 -7.21
CA LEU A 151 -5.81 11.61 -7.65
C LEU A 151 -6.76 10.83 -6.74
N GLY A 152 -6.78 11.17 -5.44
CA GLY A 152 -7.79 10.79 -4.47
C GLY A 152 -7.88 9.30 -4.16
N HIS A 153 -8.64 8.98 -3.12
CA HIS A 153 -9.15 7.63 -2.90
C HIS A 153 -10.51 7.50 -3.60
N TYR A 154 -10.75 6.34 -4.20
CA TYR A 154 -12.08 5.97 -4.69
C TYR A 154 -12.98 5.52 -3.53
N CYS A 155 -12.38 5.06 -2.43
CA CYS A 155 -13.08 4.59 -1.24
C CYS A 155 -12.19 4.77 0.00
N GLU A 156 -12.82 5.00 1.15
CA GLU A 156 -12.16 5.09 2.47
C GLU A 156 -12.97 4.23 3.44
N LEU A 157 -12.43 3.07 3.83
CA LEU A 157 -13.14 2.09 4.65
C LEU A 157 -12.35 1.73 5.90
N GLY A 158 -13.05 1.61 7.01
CA GLY A 158 -12.57 0.94 8.22
C GLY A 158 -13.36 -0.33 8.43
N ASP A 159 -12.68 -1.43 8.72
CA ASP A 159 -13.25 -2.75 9.00
C ASP A 159 -12.47 -3.40 10.16
N GLY A 160 -12.97 -3.16 11.38
CA GLY A 160 -12.31 -3.50 12.62
C GLY A 160 -10.89 -2.95 12.67
N LYS A 161 -9.91 -3.85 12.77
CA LYS A 161 -8.48 -3.52 12.84
C LYS A 161 -7.85 -3.19 11.48
N PHE A 162 -8.62 -3.28 10.39
CA PHE A 162 -8.17 -3.05 9.03
C PHE A 162 -8.78 -1.78 8.47
N SER A 163 -8.07 -1.17 7.54
CA SER A 163 -8.56 0.00 6.80
C SER A 163 -8.03 -0.05 5.37
N PHE A 164 -8.87 0.42 4.45
CA PHE A 164 -8.69 0.32 3.00
C PHE A 164 -8.95 1.68 2.34
#